data_AF-A0A8E2AJD9-F1
#
_entry.id   AF-A0A8E2AJD9-F1
#
_cell.length_a   1.000
_cell.length_b   1.000
_cell.length_c   1.000
_cell.angle_alpha   90.00
_cell.angle_beta   90.00
_cell.angle_gamma   90.00
#
_symmetry.space_group_name_H-M   'P 1'
#
loop_
_entity.id
_entity.type
_entity.pdbx_description
1 polymer ?
#
loop_
_entity_poly.entity_id
_entity_poly.type
_entity_poly.pdbx_seq_one_letter_code
_entity_poly.pdbx_strand_id
1 'polypeptide(L)'
;MKLPILTAFTALTVFTAASPTPQAIPGTQCCLIVGSQDDGSPVADVLKIVGDILTLVSDIITLATDTTSLMAIDCVSASNSSCASGMTMVEDCTGSTGRRSTNESRIREAYDTDPASVRLQNDEGLSPLHLAAELHLLNIVQTLLALPTESGVLEDLVARDNAEGLTPVEFCERRLRQMREENRDWKEHPLEGLQVAFTLRQATGQAGLGTEDDFITRHRWGCTCGNCAGGWLSERMRDRLRAQAQQVLDISQSNSLNKFIPPDIVSDINRSGQGPQYMLGFVAVIVAILAALGFQGEDGLPTPENVRALLARENGQVALLFFSRGGRVEDGLRWVIWHTMKQSPLGDGSFDERQEGCTYEGRDIGPVNQEWAALPYCANDLDFRLVVRKMGLPDNEPLGPYN
;
A
#
# COMPACT_ATOMS: atom_id res chain seq x y z
N MET A 1 -13.35 -28.30 -13.29
CA MET A 1 -12.05 -28.64 -12.67
C MET A 1 -10.94 -28.37 -13.67
N LYS A 2 -10.29 -27.21 -13.55
CA LYS A 2 -9.03 -26.87 -14.22
C LYS A 2 -8.23 -26.04 -13.23
N LEU A 3 -7.09 -26.56 -12.77
CA LEU A 3 -6.09 -25.80 -12.04
C LEU A 3 -5.34 -24.88 -13.03
N PRO A 4 -4.97 -23.65 -12.67
CA PRO A 4 -3.93 -22.93 -13.37
C PRO A 4 -2.57 -23.18 -12.72
N ILE A 5 -1.59 -23.28 -13.61
CA ILE A 5 -0.15 -23.34 -13.38
C ILE A 5 0.30 -21.93 -12.98
N LEU A 6 0.81 -21.77 -11.75
CA LEU A 6 1.57 -20.58 -11.35
C LEU A 6 2.50 -20.95 -10.20
N THR A 7 3.70 -21.39 -10.51
CA THR A 7 4.83 -21.44 -9.56
C THR A 7 6.13 -21.52 -10.36
N ALA A 8 6.81 -20.38 -10.48
CA ALA A 8 8.28 -20.32 -10.58
C ALA A 8 8.75 -18.85 -10.53
N PHE A 9 8.70 -18.21 -9.36
CA PHE A 9 9.57 -17.06 -9.06
C PHE A 9 9.78 -16.98 -7.54
N THR A 10 10.87 -17.57 -7.06
CA THR A 10 11.55 -17.19 -5.81
C THR A 10 12.93 -17.84 -5.79
N ALA A 11 13.96 -17.13 -6.24
CA ALA A 11 15.34 -17.32 -5.80
C ALA A 11 16.19 -16.11 -6.21
N LEU A 12 17.12 -15.73 -5.33
CA LEU A 12 18.11 -14.62 -5.37
C LEU A 12 17.56 -13.24 -4.92
N THR A 13 18.15 -12.51 -3.96
CA THR A 13 19.50 -12.62 -3.36
C THR A 13 19.57 -11.86 -2.03
N VAL A 14 20.29 -12.43 -1.06
CA VAL A 14 21.01 -11.69 -0.01
C VAL A 14 22.44 -11.50 -0.54
N PHE A 15 22.92 -10.27 -0.68
CA PHE A 15 24.35 -10.00 -0.63
C PHE A 15 24.65 -8.68 0.06
N THR A 16 25.60 -8.79 0.98
CA THR A 16 26.20 -7.77 1.82
C THR A 16 27.08 -6.80 1.02
N ALA A 17 27.08 -5.55 1.46
CA ALA A 17 27.89 -4.45 0.93
C ALA A 17 29.38 -4.80 0.80
N ALA A 18 29.92 -4.61 -0.40
CA ALA A 18 31.33 -4.34 -0.63
C ALA A 18 31.44 -3.18 -1.63
N SER A 19 32.18 -2.14 -1.23
CA SER A 19 32.47 -0.91 -1.97
C SER A 19 33.20 -1.18 -3.30
N PRO A 20 32.90 -0.46 -4.40
CA PRO A 20 33.54 -0.71 -5.68
C PRO A 20 34.89 0.01 -5.78
N THR A 21 35.97 -0.75 -5.95
CA THR A 21 37.18 -0.30 -6.64
C THR A 21 37.02 -0.55 -8.14
N PRO A 22 37.44 0.38 -9.01
CA PRO A 22 37.33 0.20 -10.46
C PRO A 22 38.36 -0.85 -10.93
N GLN A 23 37.89 -1.97 -11.47
CA GLN A 23 38.71 -2.88 -12.26
C GLN A 23 38.33 -2.74 -13.74
N ALA A 24 39.34 -2.56 -14.58
CA ALA A 24 39.21 -2.60 -16.03
C ALA A 24 38.96 -4.06 -16.46
N ILE A 25 37.91 -4.28 -17.25
CA ILE A 25 37.61 -5.57 -17.88
C ILE A 25 38.21 -5.53 -19.29
N PRO A 26 39.20 -6.38 -19.64
CA PRO A 26 39.66 -6.50 -21.02
C PRO A 26 38.87 -7.57 -21.76
N GLY A 27 38.31 -7.20 -22.91
CA GLY A 27 37.95 -8.13 -23.99
C GLY A 27 36.54 -8.70 -23.94
N THR A 28 35.55 -7.91 -24.38
CA THR A 28 34.26 -8.43 -24.86
C THR A 28 34.17 -8.17 -26.36
N GLN A 29 34.17 -9.24 -27.16
CA GLN A 29 33.96 -9.18 -28.61
C GLN A 29 32.46 -9.22 -28.90
N CYS A 30 31.92 -8.17 -29.51
CA CYS A 30 30.56 -8.17 -30.07
C CYS A 30 30.66 -8.39 -31.59
N CYS A 31 30.17 -9.54 -32.06
CA CYS A 31 29.93 -9.77 -33.49
C CYS A 31 28.51 -9.33 -33.83
N LEU A 32 28.38 -8.33 -34.69
CA LEU A 32 27.11 -7.94 -35.33
C LEU A 32 27.19 -8.28 -36.81
N ILE A 33 26.23 -9.07 -37.29
CA ILE A 33 26.03 -9.34 -38.71
C ILE A 33 25.13 -8.23 -39.26
N VAL A 34 25.68 -7.37 -40.12
CA VAL A 34 24.91 -6.36 -40.85
C VAL A 34 24.43 -6.98 -42.16
N GLY A 35 23.14 -7.32 -42.21
CA GLY A 35 22.47 -7.63 -43.47
C GLY A 35 22.00 -6.35 -44.14
N SER A 36 22.36 -6.14 -45.40
CA SER A 36 21.85 -5.01 -46.19
C SER A 36 20.40 -5.25 -46.60
N GLN A 37 19.52 -4.29 -46.34
CA GLN A 37 18.22 -4.21 -47.00
C GLN A 37 17.98 -2.78 -47.50
N ASP A 38 18.12 -2.63 -48.81
CA ASP A 38 17.35 -1.66 -49.59
C ASP A 38 15.93 -2.20 -49.74
N ASP A 39 14.93 -1.41 -49.35
CA ASP A 39 13.76 -1.06 -50.18
C ASP A 39 12.72 -0.32 -49.32
N GLY A 40 12.38 0.91 -49.75
CA GLY A 40 11.44 1.83 -49.11
C GLY A 40 9.99 1.36 -49.19
N SER A 41 9.64 0.36 -48.39
CA SER A 41 8.26 -0.04 -48.12
C SER A 41 7.75 0.61 -46.84
N PRO A 42 6.61 1.31 -46.84
CA PRO A 42 6.01 1.87 -45.62
C PRO A 42 5.63 0.78 -44.58
N VAL A 43 5.65 -0.51 -44.96
CA VAL A 43 5.45 -1.64 -44.04
C VAL A 43 6.71 -1.94 -43.22
N ALA A 44 7.90 -1.65 -43.74
CA ALA A 44 9.17 -1.84 -43.01
C ALA A 44 9.34 -0.80 -41.90
N ASP A 45 8.91 0.44 -42.12
CA ASP A 45 8.94 1.50 -41.12
C ASP A 45 7.95 1.24 -39.98
N VAL A 46 6.74 0.73 -40.29
CA VAL A 46 5.76 0.34 -39.27
C VAL A 46 6.24 -0.85 -38.44
N LEU A 47 6.88 -1.85 -39.06
CA LEU A 47 7.47 -2.98 -38.33
C LEU A 47 8.67 -2.58 -37.46
N LYS A 48 9.44 -1.58 -37.89
CA LYS A 48 10.52 -0.99 -37.10
C LYS A 48 9.99 -0.22 -35.90
N ILE A 49 8.94 0.59 -36.06
CA ILE A 49 8.28 1.33 -34.97
C ILE A 49 7.64 0.36 -33.96
N VAL A 50 6.96 -0.69 -34.43
CA VAL A 50 6.42 -1.75 -33.56
C VAL A 50 7.56 -2.50 -32.85
N GLY A 51 8.67 -2.75 -33.54
CA GLY A 51 9.89 -3.29 -32.95
C GLY A 51 10.47 -2.38 -31.86
N ASP A 52 10.56 -1.08 -32.12
CA ASP A 52 11.10 -0.06 -31.23
C ASP A 52 10.20 0.15 -30.00
N ILE A 53 8.87 0.08 -30.15
CA ILE A 53 7.91 0.15 -29.05
C ILE A 53 7.88 -1.17 -28.27
N LEU A 54 7.98 -2.33 -28.91
CA LEU A 54 8.13 -3.60 -28.20
C LEU A 54 9.47 -3.66 -27.47
N THR A 55 10.54 -3.09 -28.01
CA THR A 55 11.78 -2.88 -27.26
C THR A 55 11.64 -1.78 -26.23
N LEU A 56 10.78 -0.78 -26.37
CA LEU A 56 10.56 0.23 -25.34
C LEU A 56 9.76 -0.36 -24.18
N VAL A 57 8.72 -1.15 -24.46
CA VAL A 57 7.93 -1.85 -23.46
C VAL A 57 8.75 -2.98 -22.85
N SER A 58 9.48 -3.75 -23.65
CA SER A 58 10.46 -4.73 -23.16
C SER A 58 11.57 -4.04 -22.39
N ASP A 59 12.08 -2.88 -22.80
CA ASP A 59 13.08 -2.11 -22.07
C ASP A 59 12.48 -1.51 -20.81
N ILE A 60 11.23 -1.05 -20.79
CA ILE A 60 10.56 -0.56 -19.59
C ILE A 60 10.34 -1.72 -18.61
N ILE A 61 9.93 -2.89 -19.10
CA ILE A 61 9.80 -4.12 -18.31
C ILE A 61 11.19 -4.59 -17.83
N THR A 62 12.21 -4.54 -18.68
CA THR A 62 13.60 -4.95 -18.37
C THR A 62 14.27 -3.94 -17.44
N LEU A 63 14.03 -2.63 -17.58
CA LEU A 63 14.51 -1.57 -16.67
C LEU A 63 13.74 -1.55 -15.35
N ALA A 64 12.45 -1.90 -15.35
CA ALA A 64 11.66 -2.04 -14.12
C ALA A 64 12.07 -3.29 -13.32
N THR A 65 12.63 -4.30 -13.98
CA THR A 65 13.08 -5.55 -13.36
C THR A 65 14.59 -5.62 -13.10
N ASP A 66 15.39 -4.83 -13.83
CA ASP A 66 16.85 -4.80 -13.74
C ASP A 66 17.34 -3.43 -13.28
N THR A 67 17.77 -3.34 -12.02
CA THR A 67 18.33 -2.10 -11.43
C THR A 67 19.75 -1.82 -11.92
N THR A 68 20.33 -2.67 -12.78
CA THR A 68 21.66 -2.44 -13.36
C THR A 68 21.56 -1.71 -14.71
N SER A 69 22.06 -0.47 -14.72
CA SER A 69 22.05 0.42 -15.89
C SER A 69 22.66 -0.23 -17.15
N LEU A 70 21.88 -0.40 -18.20
CA LEU A 70 22.38 -0.65 -19.55
C LEU A 70 23.11 0.61 -20.08
N MET A 71 24.36 0.45 -20.47
CA MET A 71 25.11 1.46 -21.22
C MET A 71 24.89 1.22 -22.71
N ALA A 72 24.17 2.11 -23.39
CA ALA A 72 24.23 2.20 -24.83
C ALA A 72 25.58 2.82 -25.22
N ILE A 73 26.35 2.11 -26.05
CA ILE A 73 27.62 2.59 -26.61
C ILE A 73 27.34 3.04 -28.05
N ASP A 74 27.29 4.35 -28.26
CA ASP A 74 27.27 4.91 -29.62
C ASP A 74 28.68 4.87 -30.22
N CYS A 75 28.85 4.04 -31.25
CA CYS A 75 30.05 4.03 -32.07
C CYS A 75 29.88 5.04 -33.22
N VAL A 76 30.42 6.25 -33.05
CA VAL A 76 30.46 7.24 -34.14
C VAL A 76 31.49 6.80 -35.20
N SER A 77 31.04 6.81 -36.46
CA SER A 77 31.73 6.41 -37.70
C SER A 77 33.26 6.40 -37.68
N ALA A 78 33.84 5.19 -37.75
CA ALA A 78 35.22 5.00 -38.19
C ALA A 78 35.33 5.41 -39.67
N SER A 79 36.29 6.29 -39.99
CA SER A 79 36.59 6.67 -41.37
C SER A 79 36.99 5.44 -42.19
N ASN A 80 36.31 5.22 -43.31
CA ASN A 80 36.58 4.14 -44.26
C ASN A 80 38.03 4.22 -44.79
N SER A 81 38.96 3.51 -44.15
CA SER A 81 40.21 3.09 -44.79
C SER A 81 40.06 1.65 -45.28
N SER A 82 40.09 1.47 -46.59
CA SER A 82 40.07 0.16 -47.24
C SER A 82 41.30 -0.67 -46.83
N CYS A 83 41.10 -1.83 -46.22
CA CYS A 83 42.16 -2.82 -46.00
C CYS A 83 41.69 -4.20 -46.44
N ALA A 84 42.44 -4.80 -47.36
CA ALA A 84 42.38 -6.20 -47.67
C ALA A 84 43.00 -6.99 -46.51
N SER A 85 42.43 -8.16 -46.22
CA SER A 85 42.93 -9.18 -45.29
C SER A 85 42.54 -9.01 -43.82
N GLY A 86 41.30 -9.42 -43.51
CA GLY A 86 40.94 -10.28 -42.37
C GLY A 86 41.50 -9.94 -40.99
N MET A 87 40.62 -9.36 -40.16
CA MET A 87 40.77 -9.03 -38.73
C MET A 87 41.49 -7.71 -38.42
N THR A 88 40.69 -6.66 -38.23
CA THR A 88 41.09 -5.45 -37.48
C THR A 88 40.50 -5.49 -36.08
N MET A 89 41.37 -5.37 -35.08
CA MET A 89 40.99 -4.92 -33.74
C MET A 89 40.83 -3.40 -33.80
N VAL A 90 39.69 -2.88 -33.34
CA VAL A 90 39.50 -1.44 -33.15
C VAL A 90 40.15 -1.05 -31.82
N GLU A 91 41.46 -0.89 -31.83
CA GLU A 91 42.20 -0.25 -30.74
C GLU A 91 42.11 1.26 -30.98
N ASP A 92 41.09 1.93 -30.40
CA ASP A 92 41.05 3.38 -30.07
C ASP A 92 39.61 3.94 -29.83
N CYS A 93 38.69 3.18 -29.23
CA CYS A 93 37.43 3.76 -28.69
C CYS A 93 37.67 4.47 -27.34
N THR A 94 38.61 5.40 -27.25
CA THR A 94 38.91 6.15 -26.01
C THR A 94 38.07 7.44 -25.85
N GLY A 95 37.06 7.64 -26.70
CA GLY A 95 36.22 8.84 -26.73
C GLY A 95 34.72 8.65 -26.57
N SER A 96 34.21 7.41 -26.39
CA SER A 96 32.76 7.21 -26.24
C SER A 96 32.30 7.64 -24.83
N THR A 97 31.92 8.90 -24.67
CA THR A 97 31.09 9.30 -23.54
C THR A 97 29.71 8.70 -23.74
N GLY A 98 29.50 7.48 -23.24
CA GLY A 98 28.19 6.83 -23.23
C GLY A 98 27.21 7.73 -22.48
N ARG A 99 26.40 8.48 -23.23
CA ARG A 99 25.42 9.39 -22.66
C ARG A 99 24.25 8.50 -22.21
N ARG A 100 24.12 8.26 -20.91
CA ARG A 100 22.94 7.58 -20.37
C ARG A 100 21.72 8.42 -20.70
N SER A 101 20.92 7.97 -21.66
CA SER A 101 19.60 8.56 -21.91
C SER A 101 18.72 8.28 -20.70
N THR A 102 18.13 9.30 -20.11
CA THR A 102 17.12 9.12 -19.06
C THR A 102 15.82 8.58 -19.67
N ASN A 103 15.01 7.87 -18.88
CA ASN A 103 13.67 7.42 -19.35
C ASN A 103 12.83 8.59 -19.87
N GLU A 104 12.94 9.75 -19.21
CA GLU A 104 12.31 11.00 -19.64
C GLU A 104 12.73 11.42 -21.07
N SER A 105 14.03 11.34 -21.37
CA SER A 105 14.55 11.68 -22.71
C SER A 105 14.05 10.69 -23.76
N ARG A 106 14.04 9.39 -23.43
CA ARG A 106 13.56 8.33 -24.35
C ARG A 106 12.07 8.47 -24.65
N ILE A 107 11.24 8.81 -23.67
CA ILE A 107 9.79 9.05 -23.86
C ILE A 107 9.57 10.25 -24.78
N ARG A 108 10.31 11.35 -24.58
CA ARG A 108 10.19 12.53 -25.45
C ARG A 108 10.68 12.28 -26.87
N GLU A 109 11.80 11.58 -27.02
CA GLU A 109 12.32 11.20 -28.34
C GLU A 109 11.35 10.27 -29.09
N ALA A 110 10.73 9.31 -28.38
CA ALA A 110 9.69 8.46 -28.95
C ALA A 110 8.47 9.28 -29.38
N TYR A 111 8.02 10.24 -28.57
CA TYR A 111 6.93 11.15 -28.92
C TYR A 111 7.26 12.04 -30.13
N ASP A 112 8.47 12.60 -30.18
CA ASP A 112 8.92 13.45 -31.29
C ASP A 112 9.01 12.65 -32.61
N THR A 113 9.33 11.37 -32.51
CA THR A 113 9.41 10.44 -33.66
C THR A 113 8.03 9.98 -34.11
N ASP A 114 7.19 9.54 -33.18
CA ASP A 114 5.82 9.09 -33.41
C ASP A 114 4.92 9.51 -32.23
N PRO A 115 4.14 10.60 -32.38
CA PRO A 115 3.24 11.06 -31.33
C PRO A 115 2.17 10.05 -30.92
N ALA A 116 1.82 9.08 -31.77
CA ALA A 116 0.82 8.06 -31.43
C ALA A 116 1.38 6.98 -30.49
N SER A 117 2.71 6.81 -30.46
CA SER A 117 3.37 5.76 -29.68
C SER A 117 3.10 5.84 -28.17
N VAL A 118 2.96 7.07 -27.62
CA VAL A 118 2.72 7.29 -26.18
C VAL A 118 1.32 6.91 -25.72
N ARG A 119 0.43 6.55 -26.64
CA ARG A 119 -0.93 6.03 -26.39
C ARG A 119 -1.16 4.62 -26.90
N LEU A 120 -0.15 4.00 -27.52
CA LEU A 120 -0.31 2.66 -28.08
C LEU A 120 -0.58 1.67 -26.94
N GLN A 121 -1.72 0.99 -27.04
CA GLN A 121 -2.12 -0.01 -26.06
C GLN A 121 -1.49 -1.37 -26.36
N ASN A 122 -1.22 -2.15 -25.30
CA ASN A 122 -0.82 -3.55 -25.45
C ASN A 122 -2.03 -4.45 -25.78
N ASP A 123 -1.80 -5.77 -25.86
CA ASP A 123 -2.85 -6.77 -26.14
C ASP A 123 -3.98 -6.81 -25.09
N GLU A 124 -3.75 -6.23 -23.91
CA GLU A 124 -4.72 -6.12 -22.81
C GLU A 124 -5.45 -4.75 -22.82
N GLY A 125 -5.15 -3.88 -23.78
CA GLY A 125 -5.70 -2.53 -23.87
C GLY A 125 -5.05 -1.52 -22.91
N LEU A 126 -3.90 -1.84 -22.30
CA LEU A 126 -3.19 -0.94 -21.38
C LEU A 126 -2.30 0.02 -22.15
N SER A 127 -2.53 1.32 -21.95
CA SER A 127 -1.64 2.36 -22.47
C SER A 127 -0.37 2.50 -21.60
N PRO A 128 0.69 3.19 -22.07
CA PRO A 128 1.90 3.42 -21.28
C PRO A 128 1.63 4.07 -19.92
N LEU A 129 0.60 4.92 -19.82
CA LEU A 129 0.20 5.55 -18.55
C LEU A 129 -0.37 4.53 -17.55
N HIS A 130 -1.14 3.54 -18.01
CA HIS A 130 -1.65 2.45 -17.17
C HIS A 130 -0.50 1.60 -16.61
N LEU A 131 0.43 1.19 -17.48
CA LEU A 131 1.59 0.39 -17.09
C LEU A 131 2.49 1.14 -16.10
N ALA A 132 2.77 2.43 -16.35
CA ALA A 132 3.58 3.25 -15.45
C ALA A 132 2.90 3.42 -14.08
N ALA A 133 1.57 3.54 -14.06
CA ALA A 133 0.80 3.64 -12.83
C ALA A 133 0.83 2.34 -12.00
N GLU A 134 0.61 1.20 -12.65
CA GLU A 134 0.67 -0.12 -12.01
C GLU A 134 2.07 -0.44 -11.45
N LEU A 135 3.12 -0.03 -12.15
CA LEU A 135 4.51 -0.25 -11.73
C LEU A 135 5.05 0.82 -10.78
N HIS A 136 4.23 1.80 -10.37
CA HIS A 136 4.60 2.93 -9.51
C HIS A 136 5.81 3.74 -10.04
N LEU A 137 5.91 3.93 -11.36
CA LEU A 137 7.02 4.64 -12.01
C LEU A 137 6.75 6.14 -12.09
N LEU A 138 6.92 6.84 -10.95
CA LEU A 138 6.56 8.26 -10.80
C LEU A 138 7.14 9.17 -11.88
N ASN A 139 8.43 9.02 -12.21
CA ASN A 139 9.10 9.84 -13.21
C ASN A 139 8.49 9.65 -14.62
N ILE A 140 8.08 8.42 -14.96
CA ILE A 140 7.43 8.11 -16.23
C ILE A 140 6.03 8.72 -16.26
N VAL A 141 5.25 8.55 -15.19
CA VAL A 141 3.91 9.15 -15.07
C VAL A 141 3.98 10.67 -15.24
N GLN A 142 4.89 11.34 -14.52
CA GLN A 142 5.07 12.79 -14.64
C GLN A 142 5.51 13.20 -16.05
N THR A 143 6.40 12.43 -16.69
CA THR A 143 6.86 12.72 -18.05
C THR A 143 5.71 12.61 -19.06
N LEU A 144 4.92 11.53 -18.99
CA LEU A 144 3.78 11.28 -19.87
C LEU A 144 2.73 12.39 -19.72
N LEU A 145 2.41 12.79 -18.48
CA LEU A 145 1.45 13.87 -18.20
C LEU A 145 1.96 15.26 -18.59
N ALA A 146 3.26 15.44 -18.76
CA ALA A 146 3.89 16.69 -19.19
C ALA A 146 4.02 16.83 -20.71
N LEU A 147 3.63 15.83 -21.49
CA LEU A 147 3.60 15.92 -22.96
C LEU A 147 2.55 16.96 -23.42
N PRO A 148 2.66 17.49 -24.66
CA PRO A 148 1.69 18.43 -25.21
C PRO A 148 0.27 17.85 -25.16
N THR A 149 -0.76 18.71 -25.02
CA THR A 149 -2.16 18.25 -24.93
C THR A 149 -2.58 17.46 -26.16
N GLU A 150 -2.02 17.77 -27.33
CA GLU A 150 -2.23 17.07 -28.60
C GLU A 150 -1.73 15.61 -28.58
N SER A 151 -0.88 15.24 -27.61
CA SER A 151 -0.48 13.85 -27.41
C SER A 151 -1.65 12.94 -27.06
N GLY A 152 -2.73 13.48 -26.50
CA GLY A 152 -3.91 12.73 -26.08
C GLY A 152 -3.73 11.90 -24.79
N VAL A 153 -2.60 12.04 -24.07
CA VAL A 153 -2.32 11.23 -22.87
C VAL A 153 -3.27 11.55 -21.72
N LEU A 154 -3.81 12.78 -21.66
CA LEU A 154 -4.75 13.17 -20.60
C LEU A 154 -6.09 12.43 -20.73
N GLU A 155 -6.49 12.04 -21.94
CA GLU A 155 -7.67 11.23 -22.20
C GLU A 155 -7.52 9.83 -21.62
N ASP A 156 -6.29 9.32 -21.49
CA ASP A 156 -6.03 8.00 -20.88
C ASP A 156 -6.26 8.00 -19.37
N LEU A 157 -6.28 9.16 -18.70
CA LEU A 157 -6.53 9.26 -17.25
C LEU A 157 -7.89 8.70 -16.83
N VAL A 158 -8.86 8.73 -17.75
CA VAL A 158 -10.24 8.26 -17.53
C VAL A 158 -10.61 7.09 -18.44
N ALA A 159 -9.69 6.65 -19.29
CA ALA A 159 -9.91 5.54 -20.20
C ALA A 159 -10.10 4.23 -19.42
N ARG A 160 -10.98 3.37 -19.94
CA ARG A 160 -11.37 2.07 -19.37
C ARG A 160 -11.49 1.01 -20.46
N ASP A 161 -10.84 1.23 -21.58
CA ASP A 161 -10.82 0.39 -22.77
C ASP A 161 -9.74 -0.72 -22.70
N ASN A 162 -9.38 -1.11 -21.48
CA ASN A 162 -8.58 -2.31 -21.21
C ASN A 162 -9.45 -3.49 -20.77
N ALA A 163 -8.87 -4.69 -20.78
CA ALA A 163 -9.53 -5.94 -20.44
C ALA A 163 -10.18 -5.93 -19.04
N GLU A 164 -9.68 -5.09 -18.13
CA GLU A 164 -10.17 -4.97 -16.76
C GLU A 164 -11.16 -3.83 -16.53
N GLY A 165 -11.30 -2.91 -17.49
CA GLY A 165 -12.15 -1.74 -17.37
C GLY A 165 -11.70 -0.73 -16.31
N LEU A 166 -10.41 -0.69 -15.95
CA LEU A 166 -9.86 0.14 -14.88
C LEU A 166 -9.10 1.35 -15.43
N THR A 167 -9.15 2.48 -14.73
CA THR A 167 -8.32 3.66 -15.07
C THR A 167 -6.88 3.51 -14.54
N PRO A 168 -5.91 4.35 -14.96
CA PRO A 168 -4.55 4.29 -14.43
C PRO A 168 -4.47 4.44 -12.91
N VAL A 169 -5.27 5.33 -12.32
CA VAL A 169 -5.31 5.49 -10.85
C VAL A 169 -5.85 4.23 -10.16
N GLU A 170 -6.85 3.58 -10.73
CA GLU A 170 -7.41 2.34 -10.19
C GLU A 170 -6.41 1.18 -10.28
N PHE A 171 -5.61 1.10 -11.36
CA PHE A 171 -4.51 0.14 -11.46
C PHE A 171 -3.46 0.35 -10.37
N CYS A 172 -3.01 1.59 -10.16
CA CYS A 172 -2.08 1.93 -9.08
C CYS A 172 -2.64 1.53 -7.70
N GLU A 173 -3.88 1.90 -7.40
CA GLU A 173 -4.50 1.61 -6.10
C GLU A 173 -4.75 0.12 -5.88
N ARG A 174 -5.12 -0.60 -6.94
CA ARG A 174 -5.23 -2.05 -6.92
C ARG A 174 -3.88 -2.70 -6.62
N ARG A 175 -2.79 -2.24 -7.26
CA ARG A 175 -1.45 -2.76 -6.99
C ARG A 175 -1.02 -2.50 -5.54
N LEU A 176 -1.24 -1.29 -5.04
CA LEU A 176 -0.99 -0.95 -3.64
C LEU A 176 -1.73 -1.90 -2.68
N ARG A 177 -3.01 -2.19 -2.95
CA ARG A 177 -3.82 -3.13 -2.17
C ARG A 177 -3.28 -4.57 -2.27
N GLN A 178 -2.96 -5.03 -3.48
CA GLN A 178 -2.41 -6.36 -3.71
C GLN A 178 -1.09 -6.56 -2.93
N MET A 179 -0.19 -5.57 -2.95
CA MET A 179 1.07 -5.63 -2.17
C MET A 179 0.82 -5.78 -0.67
N ARG A 180 -0.25 -5.17 -0.14
CA ARG A 180 -0.66 -5.32 1.26
C ARG A 180 -1.21 -6.71 1.55
N GLU A 181 -2.03 -7.25 0.66
CA GLU A 181 -2.65 -8.57 0.82
C GLU A 181 -1.64 -9.72 0.68
N GLU A 182 -0.69 -9.59 -0.24
CA GLU A 182 0.34 -10.60 -0.53
C GLU A 182 1.46 -10.63 0.52
N ASN A 183 1.80 -9.49 1.11
CA ASN A 183 2.87 -9.39 2.07
C ASN A 183 2.35 -9.45 3.52
N ARG A 184 2.53 -10.60 4.18
CA ARG A 184 2.16 -10.77 5.59
C ARG A 184 2.85 -9.77 6.53
N ASP A 185 4.06 -9.34 6.17
CA ASP A 185 4.88 -8.38 6.91
C ASP A 185 4.73 -6.95 6.35
N TRP A 186 3.68 -6.69 5.58
CA TRP A 186 3.41 -5.37 5.04
C TRP A 186 3.35 -4.33 6.16
N LYS A 187 4.14 -3.27 6.00
CA LYS A 187 4.23 -2.17 6.98
C LYS A 187 3.41 -0.98 6.51
N GLU A 188 3.70 -0.50 5.31
CA GLU A 188 3.10 0.68 4.69
C GLU A 188 3.14 0.56 3.17
N HIS A 189 2.36 1.38 2.49
CA HIS A 189 2.47 1.50 1.04
C HIS A 189 3.81 2.15 0.65
N PRO A 190 4.41 1.71 -0.48
CA PRO A 190 5.60 2.37 -1.01
C PRO A 190 5.29 3.84 -1.31
N LEU A 191 6.24 4.71 -1.00
CA LEU A 191 6.11 6.16 -1.17
C LEU A 191 5.78 6.49 -2.63
N GLU A 192 6.54 5.92 -3.57
CA GLU A 192 6.40 6.18 -5.00
C GLU A 192 5.01 5.83 -5.52
N GLY A 193 4.40 4.75 -5.02
CA GLY A 193 3.03 4.38 -5.41
C GLY A 193 1.99 5.38 -4.90
N LEU A 194 2.16 5.93 -3.69
CA LEU A 194 1.29 7.00 -3.18
C LEU A 194 1.47 8.31 -3.96
N GLN A 195 2.70 8.63 -4.36
CA GLN A 195 2.99 9.81 -5.19
C GLN A 195 2.39 9.67 -6.58
N VAL A 196 2.45 8.48 -7.19
CA VAL A 196 1.79 8.17 -8.46
C VAL A 196 0.27 8.33 -8.33
N ALA A 197 -0.35 7.73 -7.30
CA ALA A 197 -1.78 7.87 -7.06
C ALA A 197 -2.19 9.34 -6.87
N PHE A 198 -1.44 10.11 -6.08
CA PHE A 198 -1.67 11.54 -5.90
C PHE A 198 -1.57 12.31 -7.22
N THR A 199 -0.49 12.08 -7.98
CA THR A 199 -0.24 12.75 -9.26
C THR A 199 -1.36 12.48 -10.25
N LEU A 200 -1.81 11.22 -10.36
CA LEU A 200 -2.91 10.83 -11.25
C LEU A 200 -4.25 11.44 -10.82
N ARG A 201 -4.58 11.44 -9.52
CA ARG A 201 -5.79 12.09 -8.99
C ARG A 201 -5.77 13.60 -9.18
N GLN A 202 -4.60 14.22 -9.05
CA GLN A 202 -4.44 15.64 -9.31
C GLN A 202 -4.66 15.95 -10.79
N ALA A 203 -4.09 15.14 -11.69
CA ALA A 203 -4.24 15.30 -13.13
C ALA A 203 -5.69 15.09 -13.61
N THR A 204 -6.49 14.25 -12.93
CA THR A 204 -7.93 14.09 -13.22
C THR A 204 -8.79 15.25 -12.70
N GLY A 205 -8.19 16.23 -12.03
CA GLY A 205 -8.90 17.38 -11.45
C GLY A 205 -9.71 17.03 -10.21
N GLN A 206 -9.38 15.93 -9.52
CA GLN A 206 -10.09 15.56 -8.30
C GLN A 206 -9.90 16.64 -7.22
N ALA A 207 -11.01 17.22 -6.78
CA ALA A 207 -11.01 18.23 -5.72
C ALA A 207 -10.72 17.62 -4.34
N GLY A 208 -10.18 18.43 -3.43
CA GLY A 208 -10.04 18.06 -2.01
C GLY A 208 -8.90 17.10 -1.67
N LEU A 209 -7.93 16.91 -2.57
CA LEU A 209 -6.75 16.05 -2.31
C LEU A 209 -5.84 16.62 -1.21
N GLY A 210 -5.85 17.94 -0.98
CA GLY A 210 -4.92 18.60 -0.07
C GLY A 210 -3.52 18.70 -0.66
N THR A 211 -2.50 18.76 0.20
CA THR A 211 -1.10 18.65 -0.23
C THR A 211 -0.71 17.19 -0.50
N GLU A 212 0.36 16.97 -1.24
CA GLU A 212 0.91 15.63 -1.47
C GLU A 212 1.28 14.95 -0.14
N ASP A 213 1.91 15.67 0.78
CA ASP A 213 2.28 15.19 2.11
C ASP A 213 1.05 14.78 2.94
N ASP A 214 -0.02 15.57 2.90
CA ASP A 214 -1.28 15.23 3.57
C ASP A 214 -1.93 13.98 2.97
N PHE A 215 -1.85 13.83 1.65
CA PHE A 215 -2.36 12.66 0.95
C PHE A 215 -1.56 11.41 1.34
N ILE A 216 -0.24 11.47 1.25
CA ILE A 216 0.67 10.38 1.64
C ILE A 216 0.41 9.99 3.08
N THR A 217 0.38 10.96 4.01
CA THR A 217 0.14 10.70 5.43
C THR A 217 -1.17 9.97 5.67
N ARG A 218 -2.26 10.38 5.00
CA ARG A 218 -3.57 9.75 5.13
C ARG A 218 -3.66 8.36 4.52
N HIS A 219 -2.98 8.12 3.40
CA HIS A 219 -3.08 6.87 2.64
C HIS A 219 -1.95 5.88 2.93
N ARG A 220 -0.94 6.27 3.71
CA ARG A 220 0.24 5.47 4.09
C ARG A 220 -0.12 4.06 4.57
N TRP A 221 -1.22 3.94 5.31
CA TRP A 221 -1.68 2.69 5.92
C TRP A 221 -2.89 2.08 5.20
N GLY A 222 -3.04 2.35 3.90
CA GLY A 222 -4.08 1.73 3.08
C GLY A 222 -5.49 2.22 3.35
N CYS A 223 -5.62 3.45 3.86
CA CYS A 223 -6.91 4.13 3.93
C CYS A 223 -7.46 4.31 2.51
N THR A 224 -8.74 3.96 2.31
CA THR A 224 -9.45 4.18 1.05
C THR A 224 -10.60 5.18 1.18
N CYS A 225 -11.01 5.52 2.42
CA CYS A 225 -12.08 6.48 2.66
C CYS A 225 -11.60 7.93 2.82
N GLY A 226 -10.29 8.16 2.94
CA GLY A 226 -9.69 9.48 3.20
C GLY A 226 -9.91 10.04 4.62
N ASN A 227 -10.71 9.36 5.46
CA ASN A 227 -11.15 9.85 6.78
C ASN A 227 -10.60 9.04 7.97
N CYS A 228 -9.71 8.07 7.74
CA CYS A 228 -9.12 7.30 8.84
C CYS A 228 -8.31 8.22 9.77
N ALA A 229 -8.55 8.12 11.07
CA ALA A 229 -7.73 8.83 12.05
C ALA A 229 -6.30 8.27 12.05
N GLY A 230 -5.31 9.18 12.00
CA GLY A 230 -3.91 8.83 11.78
C GLY A 230 -3.64 8.09 10.46
N GLY A 231 -4.60 8.09 9.53
CA GLY A 231 -4.53 7.32 8.27
C GLY A 231 -4.77 5.81 8.41
N TRP A 232 -5.04 5.27 9.61
CA TRP A 232 -5.18 3.83 9.83
C TRP A 232 -6.46 3.40 10.56
N LEU A 233 -7.00 4.21 11.49
CA LEU A 233 -8.19 3.85 12.26
C LEU A 233 -9.45 4.37 11.55
N SER A 234 -10.13 3.49 10.81
CA SER A 234 -11.36 3.87 10.11
C SER A 234 -12.51 4.18 11.06
N GLU A 235 -13.49 4.95 10.59
CA GLU A 235 -14.65 5.34 11.39
C GLU A 235 -15.47 4.13 11.85
N ARG A 236 -15.68 3.15 10.97
CA ARG A 236 -16.37 1.90 11.32
C ARG A 236 -15.58 1.09 12.35
N MET A 237 -14.27 0.91 12.15
CA MET A 237 -13.43 0.21 13.14
C MET A 237 -13.47 0.92 14.51
N ARG A 238 -13.34 2.25 14.51
CA ARG A 238 -13.45 3.08 15.72
C ARG A 238 -14.80 2.88 16.42
N ASP A 239 -15.90 2.87 15.67
CA ASP A 239 -17.23 2.69 16.25
C ASP A 239 -17.42 1.28 16.83
N ARG A 240 -16.92 0.23 16.16
CA ARG A 240 -16.90 -1.13 16.74
C ARG A 240 -16.11 -1.19 18.06
N LEU A 241 -14.92 -0.58 18.11
CA LEU A 241 -14.11 -0.50 19.33
C LEU A 241 -14.85 0.26 20.45
N ARG A 242 -15.49 1.38 20.09
CA ARG A 242 -16.26 2.21 21.04
C ARG A 242 -17.42 1.42 21.63
N ALA A 243 -18.17 0.71 20.80
CA ALA A 243 -19.30 -0.09 21.25
C ALA A 243 -18.87 -1.21 22.21
N GLN A 244 -17.74 -1.87 21.96
CA GLN A 244 -17.22 -2.88 22.90
C GLN A 244 -16.77 -2.26 24.23
N ALA A 245 -16.08 -1.12 24.21
CA ALA A 245 -15.69 -0.42 25.43
C ALA A 245 -16.93 0.02 26.24
N GLN A 246 -17.97 0.52 25.56
CA GLN A 246 -19.24 0.87 26.19
C GLN A 246 -19.95 -0.35 26.80
N GLN A 247 -19.97 -1.49 26.10
CA GLN A 247 -20.59 -2.71 26.60
C GLN A 247 -19.99 -3.16 27.94
N VAL A 248 -18.66 -3.05 28.12
CA VAL A 248 -18.02 -3.35 29.40
C VAL A 248 -18.47 -2.40 30.50
N LEU A 249 -18.57 -1.10 30.19
CA LEU A 249 -19.00 -0.11 31.16
C LEU A 249 -20.45 -0.40 31.62
N ASP A 250 -21.34 -0.73 30.70
CA ASP A 250 -22.73 -1.08 31.03
C ASP A 250 -22.79 -2.34 31.91
N ILE A 251 -21.99 -3.35 31.59
CA ILE A 251 -21.89 -4.57 32.39
C ILE A 251 -21.29 -4.29 33.76
N SER A 252 -20.35 -3.34 33.85
CA SER A 252 -19.74 -2.89 35.10
C SER A 252 -20.74 -2.33 36.10
N GLN A 253 -21.74 -1.60 35.59
CA GLN A 253 -22.78 -0.98 36.39
C GLN A 253 -23.84 -1.98 36.86
N SER A 254 -24.02 -3.11 36.15
CA SER A 254 -25.01 -4.14 36.46
C SER A 254 -24.57 -5.19 37.50
N ASN A 255 -23.48 -4.94 38.25
CA ASN A 255 -22.85 -5.89 39.19
C ASN A 255 -22.51 -7.27 38.56
N SER A 256 -22.37 -7.33 37.22
CA SER A 256 -22.17 -8.59 36.47
C SER A 256 -20.76 -8.73 35.88
N LEU A 257 -19.79 -7.92 36.34
CA LEU A 257 -18.40 -7.91 35.86
C LEU A 257 -17.75 -9.28 35.83
N ASN A 258 -17.98 -10.09 36.86
CA ASN A 258 -17.36 -11.40 37.02
C ASN A 258 -17.69 -12.37 35.88
N LYS A 259 -18.71 -12.09 35.06
CA LYS A 259 -19.10 -12.92 33.91
C LYS A 259 -18.42 -12.52 32.60
N PHE A 260 -17.79 -11.35 32.54
CA PHE A 260 -17.33 -10.74 31.29
C PHE A 260 -15.82 -10.58 31.19
N ILE A 261 -15.12 -10.67 32.32
CA ILE A 261 -13.66 -10.68 32.36
C ILE A 261 -13.19 -12.08 31.93
N PRO A 262 -12.15 -12.19 31.07
CA PRO A 262 -11.55 -13.46 30.73
C PRO A 262 -11.21 -14.26 31.99
N PRO A 263 -11.58 -15.55 32.07
CA PRO A 263 -11.35 -16.39 33.26
C PRO A 263 -9.91 -16.39 33.77
N ASP A 264 -8.98 -16.14 32.87
CA ASP A 264 -7.54 -16.16 33.02
C ASP A 264 -7.05 -14.87 33.71
N ILE A 265 -7.58 -13.71 33.31
CA ILE A 265 -7.42 -12.45 34.06
C ILE A 265 -8.04 -12.60 35.45
N VAL A 266 -9.22 -13.21 35.55
CA VAL A 266 -9.87 -13.51 36.83
C VAL A 266 -9.01 -14.45 37.68
N SER A 267 -8.30 -15.40 37.07
CA SER A 267 -7.46 -16.37 37.78
C SER A 267 -6.24 -15.70 38.42
N ASP A 268 -5.59 -14.77 37.73
CA ASP A 268 -4.45 -14.00 38.26
C ASP A 268 -4.89 -12.99 39.32
N ILE A 269 -6.06 -12.37 39.11
CA ILE A 269 -6.71 -11.50 40.10
C ILE A 269 -7.05 -12.29 41.38
N ASN A 270 -7.59 -13.50 41.25
CA ASN A 270 -7.95 -14.33 42.39
C ASN A 270 -6.71 -14.84 43.14
N ARG A 271 -5.64 -15.19 42.42
CA ARG A 271 -4.37 -15.64 43.02
C ARG A 271 -3.70 -14.56 43.87
N SER A 272 -3.88 -13.28 43.51
CA SER A 272 -3.30 -12.15 44.24
C SER A 272 -4.13 -11.65 45.43
N GLY A 273 -5.38 -12.12 45.59
CA GLY A 273 -6.30 -11.64 46.64
C GLY A 273 -6.76 -10.19 46.46
N GLN A 274 -6.57 -9.61 45.27
CA GLN A 274 -6.77 -8.17 44.99
C GLN A 274 -7.97 -7.88 44.08
N GLY A 275 -8.83 -8.89 43.88
CA GLY A 275 -10.14 -8.89 43.20
C GLY A 275 -10.75 -7.53 42.86
N PRO A 276 -11.44 -6.91 43.83
CA PRO A 276 -12.31 -5.78 43.52
C PRO A 276 -11.56 -4.53 43.05
N GLN A 277 -10.40 -4.25 43.64
CA GLN A 277 -9.65 -3.02 43.34
C GLN A 277 -8.91 -3.12 42.00
N TYR A 278 -8.40 -4.30 41.64
CA TYR A 278 -7.84 -4.52 40.31
C TYR A 278 -8.91 -4.32 39.23
N MET A 279 -10.13 -4.82 39.49
CA MET A 279 -11.26 -4.66 38.58
C MET A 279 -11.70 -3.22 38.38
N LEU A 280 -11.75 -2.42 39.44
CA LEU A 280 -12.00 -0.98 39.33
C LEU A 280 -10.92 -0.29 38.46
N GLY A 281 -9.66 -0.70 38.64
CA GLY A 281 -8.53 -0.31 37.79
C GLY A 281 -8.75 -0.61 36.31
N PHE A 282 -9.09 -1.86 36.00
CA PHE A 282 -9.35 -2.30 34.64
C PHE A 282 -10.53 -1.55 34.01
N VAL A 283 -11.64 -1.38 34.72
CA VAL A 283 -12.79 -0.59 34.23
C VAL A 283 -12.40 0.87 33.98
N ALA A 284 -11.56 1.46 34.83
CA ALA A 284 -11.06 2.81 34.59
C ALA A 284 -10.25 2.90 33.27
N VAL A 285 -9.43 1.88 32.96
CA VAL A 285 -8.73 1.79 31.65
C VAL A 285 -9.73 1.76 30.50
N ILE A 286 -10.79 0.96 30.60
CA ILE A 286 -11.82 0.88 29.55
C ILE A 286 -12.56 2.21 29.37
N VAL A 287 -12.87 2.92 30.46
CA VAL A 287 -13.46 4.27 30.40
C VAL A 287 -12.53 5.24 29.68
N ALA A 288 -11.23 5.20 29.96
CA ALA A 288 -10.26 6.04 29.26
C ALA A 288 -10.10 5.68 27.77
N ILE A 289 -10.19 4.40 27.41
CA ILE A 289 -10.24 3.97 26.00
C ILE A 289 -11.48 4.52 25.30
N LEU A 290 -12.65 4.41 25.95
CA LEU A 290 -13.91 4.94 25.44
C LEU A 290 -13.83 6.46 25.24
N ALA A 291 -13.26 7.18 26.20
CA ALA A 291 -13.03 8.61 26.10
C ALA A 291 -12.09 8.96 24.94
N ALA A 292 -10.97 8.24 24.78
CA ALA A 292 -10.05 8.42 23.65
C ALA A 292 -10.79 8.27 22.31
N LEU A 293 -11.56 7.19 22.14
CA LEU A 293 -12.31 6.92 20.92
C LEU A 293 -13.38 7.98 20.61
N GLY A 294 -13.79 8.79 21.59
CA GLY A 294 -14.71 9.90 21.45
C GLY A 294 -14.11 11.17 20.80
N PHE A 295 -12.79 11.36 20.86
CA PHE A 295 -12.14 12.51 20.22
C PHE A 295 -11.98 12.29 18.71
N GLN A 296 -11.94 13.39 17.95
CA GLN A 296 -11.71 13.37 16.52
C GLN A 296 -10.20 13.37 16.20
N GLY A 297 -9.84 12.94 14.98
CA GLY A 297 -8.45 12.98 14.51
C GLY A 297 -7.48 12.14 15.37
N GLU A 298 -6.26 12.65 15.52
CA GLU A 298 -5.16 11.96 16.23
C GLU A 298 -5.35 11.90 17.75
N ASP A 299 -5.99 12.91 18.35
CA ASP A 299 -6.42 12.88 19.76
C ASP A 299 -7.38 11.73 20.04
N GLY A 300 -8.07 11.27 18.99
CA GLY A 300 -8.96 10.13 18.98
C GLY A 300 -8.31 8.75 19.01
N LEU A 301 -6.98 8.67 18.94
CA LEU A 301 -6.28 7.39 18.84
C LEU A 301 -6.09 6.77 20.23
N PRO A 302 -6.58 5.54 20.48
CA PRO A 302 -6.47 4.89 21.79
C PRO A 302 -5.08 4.22 21.97
N THR A 303 -4.00 4.98 21.88
CA THR A 303 -2.66 4.48 22.19
C THR A 303 -2.47 4.35 23.70
N PRO A 304 -1.55 3.50 24.20
CA PRO A 304 -1.23 3.41 25.62
C PRO A 304 -0.85 4.76 26.23
N GLU A 305 -0.16 5.62 25.49
CA GLU A 305 0.18 6.97 25.92
C GLU A 305 -1.08 7.84 26.11
N ASN A 306 -1.94 7.92 25.09
CA ASN A 306 -3.17 8.71 25.15
C ASN A 306 -4.12 8.22 26.26
N VAL A 307 -4.27 6.91 26.40
CA VAL A 307 -5.11 6.31 27.44
C VAL A 307 -4.53 6.57 28.83
N ARG A 308 -3.20 6.48 29.03
CA ARG A 308 -2.56 6.85 30.31
C ARG A 308 -2.77 8.33 30.64
N ALA A 309 -2.67 9.22 29.65
CA ALA A 309 -2.89 10.65 29.84
C ALA A 309 -4.33 10.94 30.31
N LEU A 310 -5.33 10.30 29.69
CA LEU A 310 -6.73 10.41 30.09
C LEU A 310 -6.99 9.82 31.48
N LEU A 311 -6.40 8.66 31.79
CA LEU A 311 -6.46 8.03 33.11
C LEU A 311 -5.89 8.92 34.20
N ALA A 312 -4.74 9.54 33.96
CA ALA A 312 -4.10 10.42 34.94
C ALA A 312 -4.98 11.63 35.27
N ARG A 313 -5.72 12.15 34.29
CA ARG A 313 -6.62 13.30 34.45
C ARG A 313 -7.89 12.96 35.23
N GLU A 314 -8.48 11.80 34.97
CA GLU A 314 -9.84 11.48 35.46
C GLU A 314 -9.86 10.50 36.64
N ASN A 315 -8.92 9.55 36.68
CA ASN A 315 -8.95 8.42 37.62
C ASN A 315 -7.55 8.07 38.16
N GLY A 316 -6.67 9.07 38.34
CA GLY A 316 -5.25 8.86 38.63
C GLY A 316 -4.96 7.94 39.82
N GLN A 317 -5.69 8.05 40.93
CA GLN A 317 -5.48 7.19 42.11
C GLN A 317 -5.84 5.72 41.84
N VAL A 318 -6.94 5.47 41.14
CA VAL A 318 -7.41 4.12 40.79
C VAL A 318 -6.44 3.47 39.79
N ALA A 319 -5.97 4.26 38.81
CA ALA A 319 -4.98 3.84 37.84
C ALA A 319 -3.63 3.50 38.50
N LEU A 320 -3.14 4.33 39.44
CA LEU A 320 -1.90 4.05 40.18
C LEU A 320 -1.97 2.72 40.93
N LEU A 321 -3.10 2.44 41.58
CA LEU A 321 -3.29 1.18 42.29
C LEU A 321 -3.29 -0.01 41.32
N PHE A 322 -3.97 0.10 40.19
CA PHE A 322 -3.98 -0.91 39.12
C PHE A 322 -2.57 -1.21 38.59
N PHE A 323 -1.81 -0.17 38.24
CA PHE A 323 -0.45 -0.31 37.73
C PHE A 323 0.53 -0.85 38.77
N SER A 324 0.39 -0.43 40.04
CA SER A 324 1.21 -0.94 41.15
C SER A 324 1.08 -2.45 41.38
N ARG A 325 0.04 -3.06 40.79
CA ARG A 325 -0.30 -4.48 40.89
C ARG A 325 -0.06 -5.24 39.59
N GLY A 326 0.67 -4.63 38.66
CA GLY A 326 1.03 -5.24 37.38
C GLY A 326 -0.03 -5.14 36.28
N GLY A 327 -1.16 -4.48 36.54
CA GLY A 327 -2.12 -4.17 35.48
C GLY A 327 -1.49 -3.25 34.44
N ARG A 328 -1.89 -3.39 33.17
CA ARG A 328 -1.38 -2.57 32.06
C ARG A 328 -2.53 -2.00 31.23
N VAL A 329 -2.28 -0.87 30.58
CA VAL A 329 -3.27 -0.27 29.64
C VAL A 329 -3.47 -1.19 28.44
N GLU A 330 -2.38 -1.83 28.02
CA GLU A 330 -2.30 -2.80 26.94
C GLU A 330 -3.27 -3.97 27.14
N ASP A 331 -3.51 -4.40 28.40
CA ASP A 331 -4.45 -5.49 28.70
C ASP A 331 -5.89 -5.06 28.39
N GLY A 332 -6.25 -3.82 28.71
CA GLY A 332 -7.56 -3.24 28.36
C GLY A 332 -7.73 -3.05 26.86
N LEU A 333 -6.71 -2.54 26.16
CA LEU A 333 -6.75 -2.36 24.71
C LEU A 333 -6.92 -3.69 23.98
N ARG A 334 -6.13 -4.72 24.32
CA ARG A 334 -6.26 -6.03 23.70
C ARG A 334 -7.61 -6.67 23.97
N TRP A 335 -8.13 -6.52 25.18
CA TRP A 335 -9.47 -7.01 25.52
C TRP A 335 -10.53 -6.39 24.58
N VAL A 336 -10.51 -5.07 24.40
CA VAL A 336 -11.45 -4.36 23.51
C VAL A 336 -11.28 -4.86 22.08
N ILE A 337 -10.05 -4.89 21.55
CA ILE A 337 -9.76 -5.35 20.19
C ILE A 337 -10.23 -6.79 19.96
N TRP A 338 -9.96 -7.70 20.90
CA TRP A 338 -10.33 -9.11 20.77
C TRP A 338 -11.85 -9.28 20.70
N HIS A 339 -12.60 -8.63 21.59
CA HIS A 339 -14.06 -8.67 21.55
C HIS A 339 -14.63 -8.00 20.31
N THR A 340 -14.02 -6.91 19.85
CA THR A 340 -14.39 -6.24 18.61
C THR A 340 -14.20 -7.17 17.41
N MET A 341 -13.05 -7.83 17.31
CA MET A 341 -12.76 -8.81 16.26
C MET A 341 -13.75 -9.97 16.31
N LYS A 342 -14.00 -10.50 17.52
CA LYS A 342 -14.94 -11.61 17.72
C LYS A 342 -16.37 -11.26 17.29
N GLN A 343 -16.84 -10.03 17.49
CA GLN A 343 -18.19 -9.61 17.08
C GLN A 343 -18.26 -9.03 15.65
N SER A 344 -17.11 -8.86 14.99
CA SER A 344 -17.03 -8.38 13.61
C SER A 344 -17.33 -9.49 12.59
N PRO A 345 -17.41 -9.19 11.28
CA PRO A 345 -17.53 -10.19 10.22
C PRO A 345 -16.39 -11.23 10.16
N LEU A 346 -15.26 -10.98 10.83
CA LEU A 346 -14.18 -11.98 10.95
C LEU A 346 -14.42 -12.99 12.09
N GLY A 347 -15.40 -12.74 12.95
CA GLY A 347 -15.80 -13.61 14.06
C GLY A 347 -17.24 -14.11 13.88
N ASP A 348 -18.13 -13.74 14.79
CA ASP A 348 -19.54 -14.13 14.78
C ASP A 348 -20.47 -13.13 14.09
N GLY A 349 -19.98 -11.96 13.66
CA GLY A 349 -20.75 -10.95 12.93
C GLY A 349 -21.83 -10.23 13.75
N SER A 350 -22.02 -10.58 15.02
CA SER A 350 -23.19 -10.16 15.80
C SER A 350 -23.28 -8.66 16.06
N PHE A 351 -22.16 -7.92 15.98
CA PHE A 351 -22.19 -6.47 16.05
C PHE A 351 -22.77 -5.87 14.76
N ASP A 352 -22.18 -6.22 13.62
CA ASP A 352 -22.56 -5.68 12.31
C ASP A 352 -24.01 -6.03 11.96
N GLU A 353 -24.44 -7.27 12.22
CA GLU A 353 -25.83 -7.71 12.01
C GLU A 353 -26.84 -6.87 12.83
N ARG A 354 -26.46 -6.46 14.04
CA ARG A 354 -27.29 -5.61 14.89
C ARG A 354 -27.37 -4.18 14.35
N GLN A 355 -26.26 -3.65 13.84
CA GLN A 355 -26.22 -2.28 13.32
C GLN A 355 -26.93 -2.14 11.97
N GLU A 356 -26.79 -3.14 11.10
CA GLU A 356 -27.37 -3.15 9.76
C GLU A 356 -28.87 -3.49 9.75
N GLY A 357 -29.45 -3.81 10.91
CA GLY A 357 -30.86 -4.17 11.03
C GLY A 357 -31.14 -5.49 10.32
N CYS A 358 -30.56 -6.59 10.83
CA CYS A 358 -30.91 -7.91 10.33
C CYS A 358 -32.34 -8.30 10.74
N THR A 359 -32.98 -9.10 9.87
CA THR A 359 -34.17 -9.85 10.24
C THR A 359 -33.74 -11.23 10.74
N TYR A 360 -34.01 -11.56 12.00
CA TYR A 360 -33.79 -12.91 12.52
C TYR A 360 -35.10 -13.68 12.36
N GLU A 361 -35.07 -14.78 11.62
CA GLU A 361 -36.27 -15.58 11.30
C GLU A 361 -37.41 -14.77 10.67
N GLY A 362 -37.07 -13.76 9.85
CA GLY A 362 -38.05 -12.89 9.20
C GLY A 362 -38.75 -11.89 10.14
N ARG A 363 -38.30 -11.76 11.39
CA ARG A 363 -38.72 -10.69 12.30
C ARG A 363 -37.67 -9.59 12.32
N ASP A 364 -38.11 -8.36 12.07
CA ASP A 364 -37.31 -7.15 12.21
C ASP A 364 -36.91 -7.00 13.68
N ILE A 365 -35.61 -7.09 13.96
CA ILE A 365 -35.06 -7.04 15.32
C ILE A 365 -34.81 -5.59 15.76
N GLY A 366 -34.99 -4.62 14.87
CA GLY A 366 -34.82 -3.20 15.17
C GLY A 366 -34.46 -2.39 13.94
N PRO A 367 -34.71 -1.07 13.97
CA PRO A 367 -34.37 -0.20 12.86
C PRO A 367 -32.86 -0.22 12.61
N VAL A 368 -32.48 -0.19 11.33
CA VAL A 368 -31.10 0.04 10.88
C VAL A 368 -30.54 1.25 11.63
N ASN A 369 -29.37 1.11 12.22
CA ASN A 369 -28.66 2.25 12.79
C ASN A 369 -28.20 3.16 11.64
N GLN A 370 -28.93 4.27 11.45
CA GLN A 370 -28.66 5.22 10.37
C GLN A 370 -27.28 5.87 10.49
N GLU A 371 -26.77 6.06 11.72
CA GLU A 371 -25.44 6.61 11.94
C GLU A 371 -24.37 5.63 11.44
N TRP A 372 -24.51 4.34 11.77
CA TRP A 372 -23.63 3.29 11.27
C TRP A 372 -23.66 3.17 9.75
N ALA A 373 -24.86 3.17 9.16
CA ALA A 373 -25.04 3.08 7.72
C ALA A 373 -24.42 4.27 6.97
N ALA A 374 -24.34 5.45 7.60
CA ALA A 374 -23.73 6.64 7.05
C ALA A 374 -22.19 6.62 7.10
N LEU A 375 -21.57 5.76 7.92
CA LEU A 375 -20.11 5.67 8.01
C LEU A 375 -19.51 5.12 6.71
N PRO A 376 -18.46 5.77 6.17
CA PRO A 376 -17.83 5.34 4.92
C PRO A 376 -17.14 3.99 5.09
N TYR A 377 -17.22 3.16 4.04
CA TYR A 377 -16.45 1.92 3.97
C TYR A 377 -14.97 2.22 3.76
N CYS A 378 -14.11 1.43 4.40
CA CYS A 378 -12.67 1.53 4.25
C CYS A 378 -12.02 0.15 4.22
N ALA A 379 -10.93 0.00 3.47
CA ALA A 379 -10.07 -1.19 3.52
C ALA A 379 -9.46 -1.46 4.91
N ASN A 380 -9.59 -0.53 5.87
CA ASN A 380 -9.10 -0.67 7.24
C ASN A 380 -10.20 -1.05 8.23
N ASP A 381 -11.45 -1.23 7.78
CA ASP A 381 -12.60 -1.51 8.65
C ASP A 381 -12.46 -2.80 9.46
N LEU A 382 -11.69 -3.77 8.95
CA LEU A 382 -11.48 -5.09 9.55
C LEU A 382 -9.98 -5.45 9.71
N ASP A 383 -9.07 -4.49 9.53
CA ASP A 383 -7.63 -4.76 9.70
C ASP A 383 -7.19 -4.64 11.15
N PHE A 384 -7.59 -5.63 11.96
CA PHE A 384 -7.24 -5.69 13.37
C PHE A 384 -5.72 -5.80 13.60
N ARG A 385 -4.96 -6.35 12.64
CA ARG A 385 -3.49 -6.43 12.77
C ARG A 385 -2.87 -5.04 12.69
N LEU A 386 -3.29 -4.23 11.72
CA LEU A 386 -2.87 -2.84 11.61
C LEU A 386 -3.24 -2.07 12.88
N VAL A 387 -4.46 -2.27 13.40
CA VAL A 387 -4.92 -1.64 14.65
C VAL A 387 -4.02 -1.99 15.84
N VAL A 388 -3.72 -3.27 16.06
CA VAL A 388 -2.83 -3.75 17.13
C VAL A 388 -1.47 -3.07 17.05
N ARG A 389 -0.84 -3.13 15.88
CA ARG A 389 0.48 -2.54 15.64
C ARG A 389 0.48 -1.03 15.90
N LYS A 390 -0.55 -0.33 15.41
CA LYS A 390 -0.65 1.13 15.50
C LYS A 390 -1.05 1.65 16.87
N MET A 391 -1.73 0.83 17.65
CA MET A 391 -1.89 1.07 19.08
C MET A 391 -0.60 0.78 19.87
N GLY A 392 0.51 0.37 19.23
CA GLY A 392 1.77 0.08 19.91
C GLY A 392 1.73 -1.22 20.72
N LEU A 393 0.81 -2.12 20.40
CA LEU A 393 0.74 -3.44 20.99
C LEU A 393 1.66 -4.41 20.22
N PRO A 394 2.30 -5.37 20.88
CA PRO A 394 3.16 -6.35 20.23
C PRO A 394 2.36 -7.31 19.35
N ASP A 395 2.74 -7.41 18.07
CA ASP A 395 2.08 -8.22 17.04
C ASP A 395 2.16 -9.74 17.31
N ASN A 396 3.10 -10.19 18.15
CA ASN A 396 3.33 -11.61 18.45
C ASN A 396 2.58 -12.12 19.68
N GLU A 397 1.89 -11.24 20.42
CA GLU A 397 1.07 -11.65 21.55
C GLU A 397 -0.36 -11.96 21.08
N PRO A 398 -0.98 -13.05 21.56
CA PRO A 398 -2.36 -13.35 21.25
C PRO A 398 -3.28 -12.23 21.76
N LEU A 399 -4.26 -11.82 20.96
CA LEU A 399 -5.29 -10.87 21.41
C LEU A 399 -6.21 -11.47 22.48
N GLY A 400 -6.34 -12.80 22.46
CA GLY A 400 -7.10 -13.61 23.41
C GLY A 400 -7.55 -14.95 22.80
N PRO A 401 -8.19 -15.84 23.59
CA PRO A 401 -8.28 -15.79 25.05
C PRO A 401 -6.91 -16.11 25.68
N TYR A 402 -6.66 -15.56 26.88
CA TYR A 402 -5.37 -15.64 27.56
C TYR A 402 -5.25 -16.92 28.40
N ASN A 403 -5.35 -18.13 27.83
CA ASN A 403 -5.45 -19.41 28.58
C ASN A 403 -4.71 -19.52 29.93
#